data_AF-A0A368KED3-F1
#
_entry.id   AF-A0A368KED3-F1
#
_cell.length_a   1.000
_cell.length_b   1.000
_cell.length_c   1.000
_cell.angle_alpha   90.00
_cell.angle_beta   90.00
_cell.angle_gamma   90.00
#
_symmetry.space_group_name_H-M   'P 1'
#
loop_
_entity.id
_entity.type
_entity.pdbx_description
1 polymer ?
#
loop_
_entity_poly.entity_id
_entity_poly.type
_entity_poly.pdbx_seq_one_letter_code
_entity_poly.pdbx_strand_id
1 'polypeptide(L)'
;MQSIKFRNRDMAWDIAALILLPPDFDEARKYPALVSVHPFGSCKEQTSSKVYGAALAKEGFVVIAYDASYQGASGGEPRWVEDPTQRVEDISHVIDYAVTLPYVDADRIGVVGICGGGGYALNATLTDKRIKAVVGVTPVNIGRLFREGFSGYNPIGALEAMAAQRTKEARGNELQVNELLPASPEAAKAAGLVERDVWEATDYYKTRGRARIRVKLGHKPQTRLTRLTSCPVSSEALLATSVRPAAY
;
A
#
# COMPACT_ATOMS: atom_id res chain seq x y z
N MET A 1 17.37 -13.99 2.72
CA MET A 1 15.93 -13.66 2.65
C MET A 1 15.16 -14.85 3.19
N GLN A 2 14.30 -14.63 4.19
CA GLN A 2 13.50 -15.67 4.84
C GLN A 2 12.02 -15.38 4.60
N SER A 3 11.26 -16.39 4.18
CA SER A 3 9.80 -16.28 4.02
C SER A 3 9.12 -16.73 5.31
N ILE A 4 8.24 -15.91 5.85
CA ILE A 4 7.53 -16.17 7.11
C ILE A 4 6.04 -15.88 6.98
N LYS A 5 5.28 -16.48 7.89
CA LYS A 5 3.89 -16.13 8.17
C LYS A 5 3.74 -15.91 9.66
N PHE A 6 3.04 -14.84 10.04
CA PHE A 6 2.74 -14.56 11.43
C PHE A 6 1.29 -14.12 11.57
N ARG A 7 0.76 -14.24 12.80
CA ARG A 7 -0.59 -13.82 13.13
C ARG A 7 -0.57 -13.07 14.45
N ASN A 8 -1.01 -11.82 14.42
CA ASN A 8 -1.22 -11.05 15.64
C ASN A 8 -2.47 -11.57 16.35
N ARG A 9 -2.51 -11.47 17.69
CA ARG A 9 -3.57 -12.08 18.50
C ARG A 9 -4.96 -11.51 18.19
N ASP A 10 -5.02 -10.30 17.68
CA ASP A 10 -6.22 -9.56 17.28
C ASP A 10 -6.60 -9.79 15.81
N MET A 11 -5.84 -10.59 15.06
CA MET A 11 -6.11 -10.91 13.66
C MET A 11 -6.67 -12.32 13.46
N ALA A 12 -7.60 -12.44 12.52
CA ALA A 12 -8.19 -13.72 12.14
C ALA A 12 -7.40 -14.48 11.05
N TRP A 13 -6.40 -13.85 10.43
CA TRP A 13 -5.62 -14.42 9.34
C TRP A 13 -4.13 -14.11 9.49
N ASP A 14 -3.30 -14.85 8.74
CA ASP A 14 -1.85 -14.65 8.75
C ASP A 14 -1.43 -13.53 7.79
N ILE A 15 -0.42 -12.76 8.17
CA ILE A 15 0.36 -11.91 7.28
C ILE A 15 1.56 -12.71 6.77
N ALA A 16 1.74 -12.74 5.45
CA ALA A 16 2.90 -13.29 4.79
C ALA A 16 3.95 -12.21 4.56
N ALA A 17 5.21 -12.48 4.92
CA ALA A 17 6.29 -11.52 4.75
C ALA A 17 7.62 -12.18 4.35
N LEU A 18 8.53 -11.33 3.87
CA LEU A 18 9.92 -11.62 3.60
C LEU A 18 10.78 -10.80 4.57
N ILE A 19 11.63 -11.46 5.33
CA ILE A 19 12.67 -10.83 6.13
C ILE A 19 13.96 -10.82 5.32
N LEU A 20 14.49 -9.62 5.07
CA LEU A 20 15.78 -9.40 4.44
C LEU A 20 16.75 -8.97 5.53
N LEU A 21 17.81 -9.72 5.68
CA LEU A 21 18.84 -9.52 6.70
C LEU A 21 20.05 -8.84 6.06
N PRO A 22 20.79 -8.03 6.82
CA PRO A 22 21.98 -7.38 6.31
C PRO A 22 23.11 -8.39 6.02
N PRO A 23 24.14 -7.98 5.25
CA PRO A 23 25.38 -8.74 5.13
C PRO A 23 25.97 -9.00 6.53
N ASP A 24 26.59 -10.17 6.70
CA ASP A 24 27.25 -10.57 7.96
C ASP A 24 26.32 -10.47 9.19
N PHE A 25 25.05 -10.84 8.99
CA PHE A 25 24.05 -10.86 10.04
C PHE A 25 24.44 -11.81 11.19
N ASP A 26 24.29 -11.31 12.41
CA ASP A 26 24.50 -12.02 13.66
C ASP A 26 23.27 -11.86 14.56
N GLU A 27 22.59 -12.96 14.85
CA GLU A 27 21.37 -12.99 15.64
C GLU A 27 21.57 -12.50 17.09
N ALA A 28 22.82 -12.49 17.60
CA ALA A 28 23.14 -11.95 18.92
C ALA A 28 23.17 -10.41 18.96
N ARG A 29 23.16 -9.73 17.82
CA ARG A 29 23.20 -8.26 17.71
C ARG A 29 21.81 -7.67 17.52
N LYS A 30 21.69 -6.38 17.84
CA LYS A 30 20.50 -5.57 17.60
C LYS A 30 20.68 -4.68 16.37
N TYR A 31 19.70 -4.70 15.47
CA TYR A 31 19.70 -3.96 14.21
C TYR A 31 18.53 -2.98 14.13
N PRO A 32 18.72 -1.81 13.47
CA PRO A 32 17.58 -0.99 13.05
C PRO A 32 16.73 -1.77 12.05
N ALA A 33 15.41 -1.64 12.16
CA ALA A 33 14.48 -2.36 11.31
C ALA A 33 13.65 -1.40 10.44
N LEU A 34 13.32 -1.84 9.23
CA LEU A 34 12.47 -1.12 8.29
C LEU A 34 11.30 -2.00 7.86
N VAL A 35 10.07 -1.50 8.02
CA VAL A 35 8.90 -2.10 7.39
C VAL A 35 8.78 -1.55 5.97
N SER A 36 8.77 -2.44 4.97
CA SER A 36 8.69 -2.07 3.55
C SER A 36 7.27 -2.33 3.00
N VAL A 37 6.55 -1.25 2.73
CA VAL A 37 5.14 -1.27 2.32
C VAL A 37 5.04 -1.25 0.80
N HIS A 38 4.45 -2.30 0.22
CA HIS A 38 4.28 -2.40 -1.23
C HIS A 38 3.27 -1.38 -1.80
N PRO A 39 3.41 -1.02 -3.09
CA PRO A 39 2.40 -0.23 -3.80
C PRO A 39 0.99 -0.81 -3.67
N PHE A 40 0.00 0.07 -3.78
CA PHE A 40 -1.37 -0.34 -4.07
C PHE A 40 -1.37 -1.25 -5.32
N GLY A 41 -1.80 -2.50 -5.18
CA GLY A 41 -1.78 -3.46 -6.29
C GLY A 41 -0.52 -4.21 -6.58
N SER A 42 0.41 -4.16 -5.65
CA SER A 42 1.64 -4.92 -5.70
C SER A 42 1.59 -6.07 -4.70
N CYS A 43 2.64 -6.90 -4.70
CA CYS A 43 2.94 -7.83 -3.62
C CYS A 43 4.37 -7.60 -3.09
N LYS A 44 4.72 -8.31 -2.01
CA LYS A 44 6.05 -8.25 -1.38
C LYS A 44 7.17 -8.67 -2.33
N GLU A 45 6.95 -9.58 -3.28
CA GLU A 45 7.96 -10.05 -4.25
C GLU A 45 8.28 -9.03 -5.36
N GLN A 46 7.62 -7.87 -5.38
CA GLN A 46 7.89 -6.81 -6.35
C GLN A 46 8.80 -5.74 -5.72
N THR A 47 8.56 -4.47 -6.00
CA THR A 47 9.47 -3.37 -5.70
C THR A 47 9.82 -3.24 -4.21
N SER A 48 8.89 -3.58 -3.30
CA SER A 48 9.10 -3.45 -1.85
C SER A 48 10.22 -4.34 -1.32
N SER A 49 10.34 -5.60 -1.74
CA SER A 49 11.47 -6.45 -1.36
C SER A 49 12.59 -6.46 -2.40
N LYS A 50 12.29 -6.68 -3.69
CA LYS A 50 13.33 -6.95 -4.71
C LYS A 50 14.21 -5.75 -5.01
N VAL A 51 13.66 -4.54 -4.87
CA VAL A 51 14.38 -3.30 -5.17
C VAL A 51 14.75 -2.61 -3.86
N TYR A 52 13.76 -2.06 -3.16
CA TYR A 52 14.01 -1.22 -1.99
C TYR A 52 14.48 -2.04 -0.79
N GLY A 53 13.81 -3.15 -0.47
CA GLY A 53 14.20 -3.98 0.66
C GLY A 53 15.59 -4.59 0.49
N ALA A 54 15.93 -5.06 -0.71
CA ALA A 54 17.25 -5.61 -1.01
C ALA A 54 18.36 -4.56 -0.92
N ALA A 55 18.11 -3.33 -1.39
CA ALA A 55 19.05 -2.23 -1.25
C ALA A 55 19.24 -1.83 0.22
N LEU A 56 18.15 -1.65 0.96
CA LEU A 56 18.21 -1.23 2.36
C LEU A 56 18.82 -2.31 3.27
N ALA A 57 18.59 -3.60 3.00
CA ALA A 57 19.25 -4.66 3.75
C ALA A 57 20.78 -4.60 3.58
N LYS A 58 21.28 -4.31 2.37
CA LYS A 58 22.71 -4.14 2.11
C LYS A 58 23.34 -2.99 2.92
N GLU A 59 22.54 -1.97 3.24
CA GLU A 59 22.95 -0.83 4.08
C GLU A 59 22.90 -1.11 5.60
N GLY A 60 22.68 -2.37 6.01
CA GLY A 60 22.76 -2.76 7.42
C GLY A 60 21.42 -2.81 8.16
N PHE A 61 20.28 -2.69 7.46
CA PHE A 61 18.95 -2.77 8.06
C PHE A 61 18.38 -4.18 8.01
N VAL A 62 17.60 -4.55 9.03
CA VAL A 62 16.64 -5.67 8.90
C VAL A 62 15.40 -5.11 8.20
N VAL A 63 15.04 -5.65 7.03
CA VAL A 63 13.87 -5.18 6.28
C VAL A 63 12.78 -6.24 6.27
N ILE A 64 11.56 -5.86 6.63
CA ILE A 64 10.38 -6.73 6.58
C ILE A 64 9.45 -6.21 5.48
N ALA A 65 9.42 -6.91 4.35
CA ALA A 65 8.47 -6.65 3.25
C ALA A 65 7.30 -7.63 3.35
N TYR A 66 6.09 -7.13 3.51
CA TYR A 66 4.91 -7.95 3.77
C TYR A 66 3.86 -7.80 2.67
N ASP A 67 3.01 -8.81 2.48
CA ASP A 67 1.78 -8.67 1.72
C ASP A 67 0.68 -8.13 2.61
N ALA A 68 -0.05 -7.11 2.15
CA ALA A 68 -1.19 -6.57 2.86
C ALA A 68 -2.24 -7.65 3.19
N SER A 69 -3.04 -7.40 4.23
CA SER A 69 -4.26 -8.16 4.47
C SER A 69 -5.12 -8.26 3.19
N TYR A 70 -5.70 -9.43 2.96
CA TYR A 70 -6.48 -9.79 1.76
C TYR A 70 -5.69 -9.90 0.45
N GLN A 71 -4.39 -9.64 0.45
CA GLN A 71 -3.56 -9.53 -0.76
C GLN A 71 -2.42 -10.53 -0.75
N GLY A 72 -1.81 -10.74 -1.92
CA GLY A 72 -0.69 -11.66 -2.10
C GLY A 72 -0.91 -13.02 -1.44
N ALA A 73 0.07 -13.43 -0.62
CA ALA A 73 0.05 -14.67 0.15
C ALA A 73 -0.45 -14.50 1.61
N SER A 74 -0.78 -13.27 2.02
CA SER A 74 -1.47 -12.98 3.29
C SER A 74 -2.91 -13.46 3.22
N GLY A 75 -3.48 -13.87 4.34
CA GLY A 75 -4.85 -14.36 4.40
C GLY A 75 -5.89 -13.23 4.41
N GLY A 76 -7.10 -13.56 4.84
CA GLY A 76 -8.25 -12.66 4.86
C GLY A 76 -9.17 -12.87 3.66
N GLU A 77 -10.46 -12.88 3.93
CA GLU A 77 -11.53 -12.96 2.93
C GLU A 77 -12.54 -11.82 3.12
N PRO A 78 -13.13 -11.28 2.03
CA PRO A 78 -12.90 -11.66 0.63
C PRO A 78 -11.52 -11.21 0.10
N ARG A 79 -10.93 -11.97 -0.82
CA ARG A 79 -9.65 -11.63 -1.46
C ARG A 79 -9.65 -10.26 -2.14
N TRP A 80 -8.44 -9.71 -2.20
CA TRP A 80 -8.03 -8.49 -2.89
C TRP A 80 -8.55 -7.19 -2.30
N VAL A 81 -9.26 -7.20 -1.17
CA VAL A 81 -9.79 -5.99 -0.53
C VAL A 81 -8.69 -4.96 -0.23
N GLU A 82 -8.92 -3.73 -0.67
CA GLU A 82 -8.12 -2.56 -0.34
C GLU A 82 -8.89 -1.69 0.68
N ASP A 83 -8.88 -2.10 1.94
CA ASP A 83 -9.39 -1.26 3.04
C ASP A 83 -8.26 -0.35 3.54
N PRO A 84 -8.34 0.98 3.37
CA PRO A 84 -7.26 1.88 3.75
C PRO A 84 -6.95 1.85 5.25
N THR A 85 -7.93 1.52 6.10
CA THR A 85 -7.72 1.42 7.55
C THR A 85 -6.88 0.18 7.86
N GLN A 86 -7.23 -0.96 7.25
CA GLN A 86 -6.47 -2.19 7.42
C GLN A 86 -5.07 -2.06 6.84
N ARG A 87 -4.89 -1.39 5.70
CA ARG A 87 -3.57 -1.17 5.09
C ARG A 87 -2.62 -0.40 6.01
N VAL A 88 -3.14 0.57 6.77
CA VAL A 88 -2.39 1.31 7.78
C VAL A 88 -2.12 0.44 9.00
N GLU A 89 -3.13 -0.28 9.49
CA GLU A 89 -3.00 -1.14 10.68
C GLU A 89 -2.03 -2.32 10.45
N ASP A 90 -1.99 -2.88 9.24
CA ASP A 90 -1.04 -3.94 8.89
C ASP A 90 0.42 -3.52 9.17
N ILE A 91 0.74 -2.23 9.05
CA ILE A 91 2.09 -1.71 9.36
C ILE A 91 2.37 -1.89 10.85
N SER A 92 1.43 -1.51 11.72
CA SER A 92 1.50 -1.71 13.16
C SER A 92 1.63 -3.19 13.51
N HIS A 93 0.88 -4.06 12.84
CA HIS A 93 0.95 -5.51 13.05
C HIS A 93 2.31 -6.10 12.64
N VAL A 94 2.91 -5.61 11.55
CA VAL A 94 4.26 -5.99 11.15
C VAL A 94 5.30 -5.49 12.16
N ILE A 95 5.12 -4.29 12.72
CA ILE A 95 5.97 -3.77 13.80
C ILE A 95 5.85 -4.63 15.06
N ASP A 96 4.64 -5.04 15.45
CA ASP A 96 4.42 -5.95 16.58
C ASP A 96 5.21 -7.25 16.39
N TYR A 97 5.17 -7.82 15.19
CA TYR A 97 5.96 -9.00 14.88
C TYR A 97 7.46 -8.70 14.91
N ALA A 98 7.89 -7.57 14.33
CA ALA A 98 9.30 -7.17 14.28
C ALA A 98 9.91 -7.12 15.69
N VAL A 99 9.22 -6.56 16.67
CA VAL A 99 9.72 -6.44 18.05
C VAL A 99 9.81 -7.77 18.80
N THR A 100 9.19 -8.84 18.28
CA THR A 100 9.39 -10.20 18.84
C THR A 100 10.71 -10.83 18.43
N LEU A 101 11.37 -10.29 17.39
CA LEU A 101 12.62 -10.83 16.89
C LEU A 101 13.78 -10.41 17.81
N PRO A 102 14.60 -11.34 18.30
CA PRO A 102 15.64 -11.04 19.28
C PRO A 102 16.72 -10.11 18.74
N TYR A 103 16.84 -9.97 17.43
CA TYR A 103 17.81 -9.12 16.75
C TYR A 103 17.27 -7.76 16.29
N VAL A 104 15.98 -7.46 16.51
CA VAL A 104 15.42 -6.14 16.20
C VAL A 104 15.56 -5.20 17.40
N ASP A 105 16.04 -3.99 17.13
CA ASP A 105 16.04 -2.87 18.08
C ASP A 105 14.68 -2.14 18.01
N ALA A 106 13.88 -2.30 19.07
CA ALA A 106 12.54 -1.72 19.14
C ALA A 106 12.52 -0.18 19.13
N ASP A 107 13.63 0.46 19.51
CA ASP A 107 13.76 1.91 19.52
C ASP A 107 14.27 2.48 18.18
N ARG A 108 14.56 1.61 17.20
CA ARG A 108 15.10 2.00 15.88
C ARG A 108 14.31 1.37 14.73
N ILE A 109 12.99 1.59 14.74
CA ILE A 109 12.08 1.12 13.70
C ILE A 109 11.67 2.28 12.78
N GLY A 110 11.83 2.09 11.48
CA GLY A 110 11.32 2.99 10.45
C GLY A 110 10.39 2.30 9.46
N VAL A 111 9.76 3.08 8.59
CA VAL A 111 8.89 2.56 7.52
C VAL A 111 9.29 3.19 6.18
N VAL A 112 9.42 2.35 5.15
CA VAL A 112 9.56 2.80 3.76
C VAL A 112 8.33 2.37 2.98
N GLY A 113 7.70 3.30 2.28
CA GLY A 113 6.51 3.02 1.49
C GLY A 113 6.66 3.52 0.05
N ILE A 114 6.25 2.68 -0.90
CA ILE A 114 6.36 2.97 -2.33
C ILE A 114 4.95 3.21 -2.90
N CYS A 115 4.75 4.26 -3.70
CA CYS A 115 3.45 4.58 -4.31
C CYS A 115 2.35 4.67 -3.24
N GLY A 116 1.25 3.93 -3.37
CA GLY A 116 0.19 3.85 -2.36
C GLY A 116 0.70 3.43 -0.97
N GLY A 117 1.71 2.55 -0.93
CA GLY A 117 2.37 2.16 0.31
C GLY A 117 3.02 3.34 1.04
N GLY A 118 3.50 4.35 0.30
CA GLY A 118 4.03 5.60 0.87
C GLY A 118 2.95 6.42 1.57
N GLY A 119 1.75 6.49 1.00
CA GLY A 119 0.61 7.15 1.65
C GLY A 119 0.18 6.46 2.94
N TYR A 120 0.12 5.12 2.94
CA TYR A 120 -0.20 4.34 4.14
C TYR A 120 0.90 4.44 5.21
N ALA A 121 2.17 4.40 4.81
CA ALA A 121 3.31 4.59 5.72
C ALA A 121 3.27 5.94 6.44
N LEU A 122 3.02 7.03 5.70
CA LEU A 122 2.85 8.36 6.28
C LEU A 122 1.67 8.40 7.27
N ASN A 123 0.54 7.79 6.91
CA ASN A 123 -0.64 7.74 7.78
C ASN A 123 -0.37 6.98 9.09
N ALA A 124 0.33 5.84 9.04
CA ALA A 124 0.68 5.07 10.24
C ALA A 124 1.46 5.88 11.29
N THR A 125 2.32 6.82 10.85
CA THR A 125 3.09 7.67 11.78
C THR A 125 2.22 8.60 12.64
N LEU A 126 0.98 8.86 12.22
CA LEU A 126 0.05 9.68 12.98
C LEU A 126 -0.30 9.00 14.31
N THR A 127 -0.44 7.68 14.32
CA THR A 127 -0.95 6.91 15.46
C THR A 127 0.09 5.96 16.09
N ASP A 128 1.01 5.38 15.32
CA ASP A 128 2.04 4.48 15.85
C ASP A 128 3.36 5.22 16.11
N LYS A 129 3.67 5.45 17.41
CA LYS A 129 4.88 6.18 17.86
C LYS A 129 6.13 5.32 17.98
N ARG A 130 6.04 4.03 17.64
CA ARG A 130 7.23 3.17 17.49
C ARG A 130 7.97 3.51 16.19
N ILE A 131 7.29 4.08 15.20
CA ILE A 131 7.89 4.55 13.94
C ILE A 131 8.72 5.81 14.22
N LYS A 132 10.04 5.70 14.06
CA LYS A 132 11.00 6.79 14.30
C LYS A 132 11.34 7.60 13.05
N ALA A 133 11.18 6.98 11.88
CA ALA A 133 11.41 7.62 10.59
C ALA A 133 10.50 7.01 9.52
N VAL A 134 10.10 7.84 8.55
CA VAL A 134 9.29 7.42 7.41
C VAL A 134 9.88 7.95 6.11
N VAL A 135 9.93 7.09 5.08
CA VAL A 135 10.38 7.45 3.73
C VAL A 135 9.30 7.07 2.73
N GLY A 136 8.85 8.06 1.95
CA GLY A 136 7.96 7.85 0.81
C GLY A 136 8.72 7.85 -0.49
N VAL A 137 8.62 6.79 -1.28
CA VAL A 137 9.12 6.73 -2.66
C VAL A 137 7.94 6.92 -3.59
N THR A 138 7.92 8.05 -4.31
CA THR A 138 6.76 8.48 -5.13
C THR A 138 5.42 8.28 -4.37
N PRO A 139 5.28 8.80 -3.14
CA PRO A 139 4.15 8.46 -2.29
C PRO A 139 2.84 8.97 -2.89
N VAL A 140 1.81 8.13 -2.84
CA VAL A 140 0.48 8.44 -3.37
C VAL A 140 -0.54 8.47 -2.24
N ASN A 141 -1.28 9.57 -2.14
CA ASN A 141 -2.49 9.61 -1.33
C ASN A 141 -3.62 8.88 -2.09
N ILE A 142 -3.86 7.62 -1.72
CA ILE A 142 -4.88 6.77 -2.38
C ILE A 142 -6.27 7.41 -2.31
N GLY A 143 -6.65 8.01 -1.19
CA GLY A 143 -7.95 8.69 -1.07
C GLY A 143 -8.12 9.84 -2.07
N ARG A 144 -7.06 10.62 -2.30
CA ARG A 144 -7.07 11.68 -3.32
C ARG A 144 -7.13 11.10 -4.73
N LEU A 145 -6.33 10.09 -5.02
CA LEU A 145 -6.32 9.40 -6.32
C LEU A 145 -7.70 8.87 -6.70
N PHE A 146 -8.42 8.28 -5.73
CA PHE A 146 -9.78 7.79 -5.94
C PHE A 146 -10.82 8.89 -6.15
N ARG A 147 -10.72 10.01 -5.43
CA ARG A 147 -11.66 11.14 -5.60
C ARG A 147 -11.43 11.94 -6.89
N GLU A 148 -10.22 11.89 -7.42
CA GLU A 148 -9.84 12.61 -8.62
C GLU A 148 -9.74 11.63 -9.79
N GLY A 149 -8.52 11.30 -10.24
CA GLY A 149 -8.28 10.55 -11.48
C GLY A 149 -9.08 9.27 -11.64
N PHE A 150 -9.18 8.42 -10.61
CA PHE A 150 -9.88 7.13 -10.75
C PHE A 150 -11.40 7.23 -10.74
N SER A 151 -11.97 8.36 -10.31
CA SER A 151 -13.41 8.63 -10.46
C SER A 151 -13.72 9.42 -11.72
N GLY A 152 -12.73 9.75 -12.55
CA GLY A 152 -12.90 10.72 -13.63
C GLY A 152 -13.33 12.10 -13.11
N TYR A 153 -12.82 12.49 -11.93
CA TYR A 153 -13.24 13.71 -11.22
C TYR A 153 -14.72 13.78 -10.85
N ASN A 154 -15.40 12.64 -10.73
CA ASN A 154 -16.76 12.51 -10.22
C ASN A 154 -16.81 11.65 -8.94
N PRO A 155 -16.32 12.16 -7.80
CA PRO A 155 -16.24 11.38 -6.57
C PRO A 155 -17.62 10.97 -6.04
N ILE A 156 -18.66 11.78 -6.24
CA ILE A 156 -20.03 11.44 -5.79
C ILE A 156 -20.59 10.28 -6.62
N GLY A 157 -20.51 10.34 -7.94
CA GLY A 157 -20.96 9.24 -8.80
C GLY A 157 -20.20 7.93 -8.53
N ALA A 158 -18.89 8.00 -8.25
CA ALA A 158 -18.13 6.84 -7.83
C ALA A 158 -18.65 6.25 -6.50
N LEU A 159 -18.95 7.09 -5.50
CA LEU A 159 -19.51 6.64 -4.23
C LEU A 159 -20.92 6.04 -4.39
N GLU A 160 -21.77 6.61 -5.24
CA GLU A 160 -23.09 6.08 -5.57
C GLU A 160 -22.99 4.70 -6.24
N ALA A 161 -22.10 4.54 -7.22
CA ALA A 161 -21.84 3.26 -7.88
C ALA A 161 -21.35 2.20 -6.88
N MET A 162 -20.48 2.58 -5.95
CA MET A 162 -20.00 1.70 -4.90
C MET A 162 -21.12 1.32 -3.91
N ALA A 163 -22.00 2.25 -3.55
CA ALA A 163 -23.15 1.96 -2.69
C ALA A 163 -24.13 1.00 -3.36
N ALA A 164 -24.40 1.19 -4.65
CA ALA A 164 -25.22 0.28 -5.45
C ALA A 164 -24.60 -1.13 -5.51
N GLN A 165 -23.28 -1.22 -5.76
CA GLN A 165 -22.57 -2.50 -5.80
C GLN A 165 -22.60 -3.21 -4.44
N ARG A 166 -22.38 -2.50 -3.34
CA ARG A 166 -22.52 -3.06 -1.98
C ARG A 166 -23.92 -3.63 -1.72
N THR A 167 -24.96 -2.98 -2.23
CA THR A 167 -26.34 -3.47 -2.12
C THR A 167 -26.56 -4.76 -2.90
N LYS A 168 -25.99 -4.87 -4.11
CA LYS A 168 -26.04 -6.10 -4.91
C LYS A 168 -25.35 -7.26 -4.19
N GLU A 169 -24.14 -7.02 -3.67
CA GLU A 169 -23.34 -8.02 -2.95
C GLU A 169 -24.05 -8.50 -1.68
N ALA A 170 -24.66 -7.59 -0.91
CA ALA A 170 -25.45 -7.95 0.27
C ALA A 170 -26.69 -8.80 -0.05
N ARG A 171 -27.17 -8.74 -1.31
CA ARG A 171 -28.27 -9.56 -1.83
C ARG A 171 -27.80 -10.86 -2.50
N GLY A 172 -26.53 -11.22 -2.33
CA GLY A 172 -25.96 -12.48 -2.83
C GLY A 172 -25.43 -12.43 -4.27
N ASN A 173 -25.32 -11.24 -4.88
CA ASN A 173 -24.65 -11.11 -6.18
C ASN A 173 -23.13 -11.21 -6.03
N GLU A 174 -22.46 -11.46 -7.15
CA GLU A 174 -21.00 -11.58 -7.20
C GLU A 174 -20.28 -10.31 -6.72
N LEU A 175 -19.12 -10.55 -6.10
CA LEU A 175 -18.20 -9.50 -5.69
C LEU A 175 -17.53 -8.88 -6.91
N GLN A 176 -17.50 -7.55 -6.98
CA GLN A 176 -16.81 -6.85 -8.05
C GLN A 176 -15.34 -6.60 -7.68
N VAL A 177 -14.43 -6.94 -8.59
CA VAL A 177 -12.99 -6.65 -8.52
C VAL A 177 -12.67 -5.62 -9.61
N ASN A 178 -12.10 -4.48 -9.21
CA ASN A 178 -11.75 -3.39 -10.13
C ASN A 178 -10.28 -3.51 -10.52
N GLU A 179 -10.04 -4.06 -11.71
CA GLU A 179 -8.70 -4.12 -12.29
C GLU A 179 -8.36 -2.79 -12.95
N LEU A 180 -7.29 -2.17 -12.48
CA LEU A 180 -6.86 -0.82 -12.93
C LEU A 180 -5.76 -0.88 -14.00
N LEU A 181 -5.34 -2.08 -14.35
CA LEU A 181 -4.44 -2.36 -15.46
C LEU A 181 -5.09 -3.40 -16.36
N PRO A 182 -4.79 -3.37 -17.68
CA PRO A 182 -5.13 -4.46 -18.59
C PRO A 182 -4.71 -5.83 -18.04
N ALA A 183 -5.41 -6.88 -18.48
CA ALA A 183 -5.17 -8.24 -18.00
C ALA A 183 -3.77 -8.77 -18.38
N SER A 184 -3.24 -8.32 -19.52
CA SER A 184 -1.90 -8.62 -20.00
C SER A 184 -1.40 -7.55 -20.98
N PRO A 185 -0.09 -7.53 -21.29
CA PRO A 185 0.47 -6.65 -22.31
C PRO A 185 -0.18 -6.84 -23.70
N GLU A 186 -0.61 -8.05 -24.05
CA GLU A 186 -1.32 -8.36 -25.29
C GLU A 186 -2.74 -7.76 -25.27
N ALA A 187 -3.43 -7.87 -24.13
CA ALA A 187 -4.74 -7.25 -23.95
C ALA A 187 -4.66 -5.72 -24.01
N ALA A 188 -3.60 -5.12 -23.46
CA ALA A 188 -3.34 -3.69 -23.57
C ALA A 188 -3.20 -3.27 -25.05
N LYS A 189 -2.36 -3.98 -25.82
CA LYS A 189 -2.19 -3.74 -27.26
C LYS A 189 -3.49 -3.88 -28.03
N ALA A 190 -4.27 -4.93 -27.76
CA ALA A 190 -5.57 -5.16 -28.41
C ALA A 190 -6.59 -4.05 -28.11
N ALA A 191 -6.50 -3.42 -26.92
CA ALA A 191 -7.34 -2.30 -26.52
C ALA A 191 -6.81 -0.92 -26.98
N GLY A 192 -5.70 -0.88 -27.74
CA GLY A 192 -5.06 0.37 -28.17
C GLY A 192 -4.29 1.10 -27.07
N LEU A 193 -4.12 0.49 -25.90
CA LEU A 193 -3.37 1.01 -24.75
C LEU A 193 -1.88 0.71 -24.92
N VAL A 194 -1.26 1.36 -25.90
CA VAL A 194 0.13 1.14 -26.31
C VAL A 194 1.10 2.17 -25.72
N GLU A 195 0.59 3.12 -24.94
CA GLU A 195 1.42 4.06 -24.19
C GLU A 195 2.40 3.27 -23.30
N ARG A 196 3.68 3.68 -23.37
CA ARG A 196 4.79 2.98 -22.71
C ARG A 196 4.50 2.73 -21.23
N ASP A 197 3.99 3.74 -20.52
CA ASP A 197 3.73 3.65 -19.08
C ASP A 197 2.66 2.61 -18.74
N VAL A 198 1.56 2.57 -19.51
CA VAL A 198 0.47 1.59 -19.28
C VAL A 198 0.95 0.19 -19.62
N TRP A 199 1.70 0.04 -20.72
CA TRP A 199 2.23 -1.24 -21.13
C TRP A 199 3.27 -1.79 -20.15
N GLU A 200 4.27 -0.99 -19.76
CA GLU A 200 5.32 -1.39 -18.81
C GLU A 200 4.75 -1.65 -17.41
N ALA A 201 3.76 -0.86 -16.95
CA ALA A 201 3.05 -1.15 -15.72
C ALA A 201 2.28 -2.47 -15.81
N THR A 202 1.59 -2.71 -16.92
CA THR A 202 0.87 -3.97 -17.15
C THR A 202 1.81 -5.16 -17.13
N ASP A 203 2.94 -5.11 -17.84
CA ASP A 203 3.95 -6.17 -17.80
C ASP A 203 4.42 -6.39 -16.36
N TYR A 204 4.89 -5.34 -15.70
CA TYR A 204 5.47 -5.45 -14.36
C TYR A 204 4.51 -6.06 -13.34
N TYR A 205 3.28 -5.54 -13.25
CA TYR A 205 2.32 -5.95 -12.23
C TYR A 205 1.58 -7.26 -12.55
N LYS A 206 1.44 -7.62 -13.83
CA LYS A 206 0.72 -8.84 -14.24
C LYS A 206 1.62 -10.04 -14.49
N THR A 207 2.88 -9.84 -14.85
CA THR A 207 3.81 -10.94 -15.20
C THR A 207 4.84 -11.24 -14.11
N ARG A 208 5.23 -10.26 -13.27
CA ARG A 208 6.38 -10.37 -12.34
C ARG A 208 6.01 -10.51 -10.86
N GLY A 209 4.91 -11.20 -10.58
CA GLY A 209 4.33 -11.41 -9.25
C GLY A 209 2.82 -11.20 -9.36
N ARG A 210 2.01 -12.22 -9.05
CA ARG A 210 0.56 -12.14 -9.30
C ARG A 210 -0.11 -11.28 -8.22
N ALA A 211 -0.26 -9.98 -8.49
CA ALA A 211 -1.09 -9.09 -7.70
C ALA A 211 -2.40 -8.79 -8.45
N ARG A 212 -3.53 -8.91 -7.74
CA ARG A 212 -4.86 -8.45 -8.16
C ARG A 212 -5.43 -7.59 -7.03
N ILE A 213 -6.19 -6.55 -7.35
CA ILE A 213 -6.77 -5.64 -6.36
C ILE A 213 -8.27 -5.56 -6.51
N ARG A 214 -8.95 -5.48 -5.39
CA ARG A 214 -10.34 -5.10 -5.23
C ARG A 214 -10.41 -3.86 -4.35
N VAL A 215 -10.89 -2.76 -4.91
CA VAL A 215 -11.11 -1.54 -4.13
C VAL A 215 -12.41 -1.68 -3.34
N LYS A 216 -12.33 -1.70 -2.01
CA LYS A 216 -13.47 -1.54 -1.13
C LYS A 216 -13.22 -0.34 -0.24
N LEU A 217 -13.77 0.83 -0.59
CA LEU A 217 -13.73 1.99 0.30
C LEU A 217 -14.54 1.63 1.55
N GLY A 218 -13.83 1.35 2.64
CA GLY A 218 -14.40 1.08 3.94
C GLY A 218 -15.21 2.29 4.42
N HIS A 219 -16.39 2.02 4.98
CA HIS A 219 -17.10 3.00 5.80
C HIS A 219 -16.89 2.58 7.24
N LYS A 220 -15.86 3.14 7.88
CA LYS A 220 -15.85 3.31 9.34
C LYS A 220 -15.53 4.77 9.63
N PRO A 221 -16.49 5.56 10.16
CA PRO A 221 -16.12 6.73 10.92
C PRO A 221 -15.39 6.23 12.17
N GLN A 222 -14.07 6.46 12.26
CA GLN A 222 -13.41 6.34 13.55
C GLN A 222 -13.87 7.50 14.43
N THR A 223 -14.98 7.29 15.14
CA THR A 223 -15.26 7.96 16.40
C THR A 223 -14.46 7.27 17.50
N ARG A 224 -13.34 7.87 17.90
CA ARG A 224 -13.07 8.14 19.33
C ARG A 224 -12.47 9.53 19.46
N LEU A 225 -13.17 10.31 20.28
CA LEU A 225 -12.95 11.69 20.67
C LEU A 225 -11.50 12.00 21.06
N THR A 226 -10.95 13.06 20.48
CA THR A 226 -10.34 14.16 21.26
C THR A 226 -10.57 15.46 20.51
N ARG A 227 -11.33 16.36 21.12
CA ARG A 227 -11.45 17.77 20.71
C ARG A 227 -10.06 18.40 20.73
N LEU A 228 -9.68 19.08 19.65
CA LEU A 228 -8.88 20.30 19.73
C LEU A 228 -9.47 21.32 18.77
N THR A 229 -9.61 22.53 19.30
CA THR A 229 -10.32 23.69 18.78
C THR A 229 -9.60 24.34 17.59
N SER A 230 -10.41 24.87 16.67
CA SER A 230 -10.18 25.87 15.60
C SER A 230 -8.78 26.48 15.39
N CYS A 231 -8.37 26.58 14.12
CA CYS A 231 -7.86 27.84 13.55
C CYS A 231 -8.03 27.86 12.01
N PRO A 232 -8.61 28.91 11.40
CA PRO A 232 -8.82 29.02 9.95
C PRO A 232 -7.65 29.77 9.29
N VAL A 233 -7.20 29.31 8.11
CA VAL A 233 -6.53 30.20 7.15
C VAL A 233 -6.93 29.82 5.72
N SER A 234 -7.13 30.88 4.94
CA SER A 234 -7.79 31.10 3.66
C SER A 234 -7.24 30.38 2.43
N SER A 235 -8.13 30.21 1.47
CA SER A 235 -7.91 30.01 0.04
C SER A 235 -7.21 31.21 -0.63
N GLU A 236 -6.20 30.96 -1.47
CA GLU A 236 -6.12 31.37 -2.88
C GLU A 236 -4.71 31.19 -3.50
N ALA A 237 -4.71 30.90 -4.80
CA ALA A 237 -3.66 31.06 -5.80
C ALA A 237 -2.40 30.14 -5.76
N LEU A 238 -2.36 29.17 -6.70
CA LEU A 238 -1.44 29.28 -7.84
C LEU A 238 -1.98 28.48 -9.05
N LEU A 239 -2.21 29.22 -10.12
CA LEU A 239 -2.75 28.81 -11.41
C LEU A 239 -1.65 28.26 -12.33
N ALA A 240 -2.08 27.31 -13.17
CA ALA A 240 -1.76 27.17 -14.59
C ALA A 240 -0.28 27.01 -15.03
N THR A 241 0.02 25.82 -15.56
CA THR A 241 0.80 25.70 -16.80
C THR A 241 0.02 24.84 -17.79
N SER A 242 -0.75 25.50 -18.65
CA SER A 242 -1.24 24.98 -19.92
C SER A 242 -0.07 24.91 -20.91
N VAL A 243 0.17 23.75 -21.51
CA VAL A 243 1.10 23.58 -22.62
C VAL A 243 0.44 24.13 -23.89
N ARG A 244 1.08 25.12 -24.54
CA ARG A 244 0.80 25.48 -25.94
C ARG A 244 1.80 24.75 -26.86
N PRO A 245 1.40 24.37 -28.09
CA PRO A 245 2.28 23.71 -29.04
C PRO A 245 3.23 24.73 -29.69
N ALA A 246 4.49 24.34 -29.87
CA ALA A 246 5.46 25.12 -30.63
C ALA A 246 5.42 24.70 -32.11
N ALA A 247 5.23 25.68 -32.98
CA ALA A 247 5.57 25.62 -34.38
C ALA A 247 6.96 26.26 -34.56
N TYR A 248 7.86 25.55 -35.24
CA TYR A 248 8.80 26.06 -36.25
C TYR A 248 9.23 24.88 -37.11
#